data_AF-A0A2V9VVI9-F1
#
_entry.id   AF-A0A2V9VVI9-F1
#
_cell.length_a   1.000
_cell.length_b   1.000
_cell.length_c   1.000
_cell.angle_alpha   90.00
_cell.angle_beta   90.00
_cell.angle_gamma   90.00
#
_symmetry.space_group_name_H-M   'P 1'
#
loop_
_entity.id
_entity.type
_entity.pdbx_description
1 polymer ?
#
loop_
_entity_poly.entity_id
_entity_poly.type
_entity_poly.pdbx_seq_one_letter_code
_entity_poly.pdbx_strand_id
1 'polypeptide(L)'
;MTRSSLFSVTRTRLPDLLLVALLALLIIPILVHDSWTQAAQQTNDHLKNNANIALVNRGRYIVEDVAVCSQCHTPRNSAGDLERGQWLEGAPLWLLPAQPMGDWPLQAPRIAGSPGGSDADMIRLLTTVA
;
A
#
# COMPACT_ATOMS: atom_id res chain seq x y z
N MET A 1 -83.48 -25.06 -0.52
CA MET A 1 -82.56 -25.48 -1.60
C MET A 1 -81.22 -24.82 -1.36
N THR A 2 -80.33 -25.50 -0.64
CA THR A 2 -79.04 -24.98 -0.17
C THR A 2 -77.97 -25.96 -0.63
N ARG A 3 -77.06 -25.51 -1.51
CA ARG A 3 -75.83 -26.21 -1.83
C ARG A 3 -74.67 -25.24 -1.61
N SER A 4 -74.05 -25.38 -0.44
CA SER A 4 -72.85 -24.67 -0.02
C SER A 4 -71.64 -25.23 -0.78
N SER A 5 -71.01 -24.40 -1.59
CA SER A 5 -69.69 -24.66 -2.14
C SER A 5 -68.64 -24.40 -1.05
N LEU A 6 -68.07 -25.47 -0.52
CA LEU A 6 -66.81 -25.41 0.22
C LEU A 6 -65.82 -26.31 -0.55
N PHE A 7 -64.53 -25.98 -0.44
CA PHE A 7 -63.36 -26.70 -1.00
C PHE A 7 -62.81 -26.21 -2.35
N SER A 8 -61.98 -25.16 -2.33
CA SER A 8 -60.94 -24.95 -3.37
C SER A 8 -59.69 -24.16 -2.92
N VAL A 9 -59.37 -24.07 -1.63
CA VAL A 9 -58.32 -23.14 -1.13
C VAL A 9 -56.94 -23.79 -0.87
N THR A 10 -56.73 -25.09 -1.07
CA THR A 10 -55.50 -25.76 -0.56
C THR A 10 -54.51 -26.31 -1.59
N ARG A 11 -54.67 -26.09 -2.90
CA ARG A 11 -53.82 -26.76 -3.92
C ARG A 11 -52.64 -25.97 -4.51
N THR A 12 -52.48 -24.67 -4.23
CA THR A 12 -51.47 -23.83 -4.92
C THR A 12 -50.21 -23.51 -4.12
N ARG A 13 -50.15 -23.73 -2.80
CA ARG A 13 -48.97 -23.34 -1.99
C ARG A 13 -47.79 -24.32 -1.99
N LEU A 14 -48.05 -25.58 -2.36
CA LEU A 14 -47.02 -26.63 -2.47
C LEU A 14 -45.96 -26.36 -3.55
N PRO A 15 -46.31 -26.00 -4.80
CA PRO A 15 -45.30 -25.68 -5.82
C PRO A 15 -44.50 -24.41 -5.49
N ASP A 16 -45.11 -23.41 -4.86
CA ASP A 16 -44.42 -22.18 -4.46
C ASP A 16 -43.37 -22.45 -3.37
N LEU A 17 -43.67 -23.30 -2.39
CA LEU A 17 -42.70 -23.71 -1.36
C LEU A 17 -41.53 -24.50 -1.94
N LEU A 18 -41.79 -25.35 -2.94
CA LEU A 18 -40.73 -26.10 -3.63
C LEU A 18 -39.82 -25.17 -4.44
N LEU A 19 -40.38 -24.17 -5.11
CA LEU A 19 -39.60 -23.18 -5.85
C LEU A 19 -38.69 -22.38 -4.89
N VAL A 20 -39.23 -21.91 -3.77
CA VAL A 20 -38.46 -21.19 -2.75
C VAL A 20 -37.34 -22.07 -2.18
N ALA A 21 -37.62 -23.35 -1.90
CA ALA A 21 -36.61 -24.28 -1.40
C ALA A 21 -35.48 -24.53 -2.41
N LEU A 22 -35.80 -24.66 -3.71
CA LEU A 22 -34.80 -24.82 -4.77
C LEU A 22 -33.96 -23.56 -4.98
N LEU A 23 -34.59 -22.38 -4.94
CA LEU A 23 -33.87 -21.10 -4.99
C LEU A 23 -32.94 -20.93 -3.78
N ALA A 24 -33.40 -21.28 -2.58
CA ALA A 24 -32.57 -21.25 -1.38
C ALA A 24 -31.36 -22.20 -1.48
N LEU A 25 -31.56 -23.41 -1.99
CA LEU A 25 -30.48 -24.40 -2.20
C LEU A 25 -29.42 -23.93 -3.19
N LEU A 26 -29.78 -23.11 -4.18
CA LEU A 26 -28.83 -22.52 -5.13
C LEU A 26 -28.13 -21.28 -4.59
N ILE A 27 -28.85 -20.42 -3.86
CA ILE A 27 -28.36 -19.09 -3.45
C ILE A 27 -27.51 -19.16 -2.17
N ILE A 28 -27.89 -19.99 -1.19
CA ILE A 28 -27.20 -20.09 0.10
C ILE A 28 -25.72 -20.49 -0.06
N PRO A 29 -25.33 -21.51 -0.87
CA PRO A 29 -23.93 -21.88 -1.04
C PRO A 29 -23.08 -20.77 -1.65
N ILE A 30 -23.65 -19.99 -2.56
CA ILE A 30 -22.98 -18.87 -3.24
C ILE A 30 -22.68 -17.76 -2.22
N LEU A 31 -23.70 -17.32 -1.46
CA LEU A 31 -23.55 -16.32 -0.40
C LEU A 31 -22.53 -16.75 0.66
N VAL A 32 -22.57 -18.03 1.04
CA VAL A 32 -21.61 -18.60 1.99
C VAL A 32 -20.21 -18.55 1.38
N HIS A 33 -19.99 -19.06 0.16
CA HIS A 33 -18.68 -19.02 -0.51
C HIS A 33 -18.12 -17.60 -0.62
N ASP A 34 -18.93 -16.63 -1.05
CA ASP A 34 -18.53 -15.23 -1.20
C ASP A 34 -18.15 -14.60 0.15
N SER A 35 -18.84 -14.96 1.24
CA SER A 35 -18.49 -14.48 2.58
C SER A 35 -17.14 -15.01 3.07
N TRP A 36 -16.83 -16.28 2.81
CA TRP A 36 -15.54 -16.87 3.19
C TRP A 36 -14.38 -16.31 2.37
N THR A 37 -14.58 -16.10 1.06
CA THR A 37 -13.53 -15.54 0.18
C THR A 37 -13.22 -14.09 0.52
N GLN A 38 -14.25 -13.28 0.82
CA GLN A 38 -14.05 -11.89 1.24
C GLN A 38 -13.32 -11.79 2.58
N ALA A 39 -13.69 -12.61 3.58
CA ALA A 39 -13.00 -12.64 4.87
C ALA A 39 -11.53 -13.05 4.72
N ALA A 40 -11.25 -14.07 3.88
CA ALA A 40 -9.88 -14.47 3.56
C ALA A 40 -9.10 -13.38 2.83
N GLN A 41 -9.72 -12.66 1.89
CA GLN A 41 -9.07 -11.58 1.17
C GLN A 41 -8.74 -10.39 2.09
N GLN A 42 -9.66 -9.99 2.96
CA GLN A 42 -9.45 -8.89 3.92
C GLN A 42 -8.28 -9.16 4.87
N THR A 43 -8.17 -10.39 5.38
CA THR A 43 -7.03 -10.77 6.23
C THR A 43 -5.71 -10.72 5.47
N ASN A 44 -5.67 -11.22 4.23
CA ASN A 44 -4.48 -11.14 3.39
C ASN A 44 -4.06 -9.69 3.10
N ASP A 45 -5.01 -8.81 2.77
CA ASP A 45 -4.71 -7.41 2.50
C ASP A 45 -4.21 -6.67 3.74
N HIS A 46 -4.78 -6.97 4.92
CA HIS A 46 -4.28 -6.45 6.18
C HIS A 46 -2.84 -6.92 6.48
N LEU A 47 -2.53 -8.21 6.25
CA LEU A 47 -1.17 -8.74 6.41
C LEU A 47 -0.19 -8.09 5.45
N LYS A 48 -0.56 -7.93 4.18
CA LYS A 48 0.24 -7.22 3.17
C LYS A 48 0.47 -5.77 3.55
N ASN A 49 -0.57 -5.07 4.01
CA ASN A 49 -0.48 -3.68 4.45
C ASN A 49 0.47 -3.55 5.65
N ASN A 50 0.37 -4.44 6.64
CA ASN A 50 1.28 -4.43 7.79
C ASN A 50 2.72 -4.73 7.40
N ALA A 51 2.95 -5.67 6.48
CA ALA A 51 4.26 -5.95 5.93
C ALA A 51 4.83 -4.72 5.19
N ASN A 52 4.02 -4.04 4.38
CA ASN A 52 4.40 -2.81 3.70
C ASN A 52 4.76 -1.69 4.70
N ILE A 53 3.96 -1.50 5.74
CA ILE A 53 4.25 -0.54 6.82
C ILE A 53 5.58 -0.86 7.49
N ALA A 54 5.85 -2.13 7.80
CA ALA A 54 7.11 -2.55 8.40
C ALA A 54 8.31 -2.27 7.48
N LEU A 55 8.18 -2.54 6.18
CA LEU A 55 9.22 -2.24 5.18
C LEU A 55 9.48 -0.74 5.06
N VAL A 56 8.43 0.09 5.00
CA VAL A 56 8.55 1.56 4.96
C VAL A 56 9.22 2.09 6.22
N ASN A 57 8.84 1.60 7.39
CA ASN A 57 9.46 2.01 8.66
C ASN A 57 10.95 1.63 8.71
N ARG A 58 11.31 0.45 8.20
CA ARG A 58 12.72 0.05 8.08
C ARG A 58 13.48 0.94 7.09
N GLY A 59 12.88 1.27 5.96
CA GLY A 59 13.45 2.21 4.99
C GLY A 59 13.71 3.58 5.60
N ARG A 60 12.74 4.12 6.35
CA ARG A 60 12.89 5.38 7.09
C ARG A 60 14.06 5.33 8.07
N TYR A 61 14.15 4.28 8.88
CA TYR A 61 15.27 4.10 9.82
C TYR A 61 16.63 4.11 9.10
N ILE A 62 16.74 3.46 7.94
CA ILE A 62 17.97 3.48 7.15
C ILE A 62 18.29 4.90 6.66
N VAL A 63 17.31 5.60 6.10
CA VAL A 63 17.51 6.95 5.53
C VAL A 63 17.82 7.99 6.60
N GLU A 64 17.12 7.94 7.72
CA GLU A 64 17.18 8.98 8.76
C GLU A 64 18.29 8.73 9.78
N ASP A 65 18.48 7.47 10.21
CA ASP A 65 19.33 7.16 11.37
C ASP A 65 20.65 6.46 10.99
N VAL A 66 20.64 5.59 9.99
CA VAL A 66 21.83 4.78 9.63
C VAL A 66 22.70 5.47 8.57
N ALA A 67 22.10 5.80 7.44
CA ALA A 67 22.79 6.42 6.30
C ALA A 67 22.72 7.95 6.34
N VAL A 68 21.87 8.52 7.20
CA VAL A 68 21.73 9.96 7.48
C VAL A 68 21.69 10.81 6.21
N CYS A 69 20.90 10.39 5.22
CA CYS A 69 20.92 10.97 3.87
C CYS A 69 20.63 12.49 3.88
N SER A 70 19.88 12.97 4.86
CA SER A 70 19.56 14.38 5.07
C SER A 70 20.78 15.27 5.33
N GLN A 71 21.89 14.72 5.82
CA GLN A 71 23.11 15.50 6.07
C GLN A 71 23.71 16.07 4.79
N CYS A 72 23.55 15.39 3.66
CA CYS A 72 24.04 15.84 2.35
C CYS A 72 22.89 16.31 1.45
N HIS A 73 21.71 15.68 1.53
CA HIS A 73 20.61 15.91 0.59
C HIS A 73 19.53 16.86 1.09
N THR A 74 19.67 17.50 2.25
CA THR A 74 18.73 18.53 2.73
C THR A 74 19.48 19.86 2.86
N PRO A 75 18.95 20.98 2.32
CA PRO A 75 19.61 22.27 2.42
C PRO A 75 19.69 22.73 3.87
N ARG A 76 20.66 23.60 4.15
CA ARG A 76 20.85 24.21 5.47
C ARG A 76 20.38 25.65 5.45
N ASN A 77 19.68 26.06 6.49
CA ASN A 77 19.26 27.44 6.68
C ASN A 77 20.46 28.33 7.07
N SER A 78 20.23 29.62 7.28
CA SER A 78 21.28 30.58 7.66
C SER A 78 21.95 30.29 9.01
N ALA A 79 21.30 29.52 9.90
CA ALA A 79 21.88 29.06 11.16
C ALA A 79 22.70 27.76 11.01
N GLY A 80 22.70 27.14 9.82
CA GLY A 80 23.36 25.88 9.56
C GLY A 80 22.52 24.63 9.86
N ASP A 81 21.28 24.79 10.32
CA ASP A 81 20.37 23.68 10.61
C ASP A 81 19.75 23.14 9.32
N LEU A 82 19.38 21.85 9.32
CA LEU A 82 18.66 21.24 8.20
C LEU A 82 17.29 21.89 8.01
N GLU A 83 17.04 22.40 6.81
CA GLU A 83 15.78 23.02 6.43
C GLU A 83 14.72 21.94 6.16
N ARG A 84 13.95 21.59 7.19
CA ARG A 84 12.93 20.52 7.14
C ARG A 84 11.85 20.73 6.09
N GLY A 85 11.61 21.97 5.65
CA GLY A 85 10.67 22.29 4.58
C GLY A 85 11.10 21.78 3.20
N GLN A 86 12.39 21.47 3.03
CA GLN A 86 13.00 20.99 1.79
C GLN A 86 13.70 19.64 2.01
N TRP A 87 13.05 18.75 2.76
CA TRP A 87 13.63 17.48 3.19
C TRP A 87 14.02 16.60 2.00
N LEU A 88 15.32 16.28 1.89
CA LEU A 88 15.89 15.45 0.83
C LEU A 88 15.78 16.04 -0.60
N GLU A 89 15.54 17.34 -0.73
CA GLU A 89 15.41 18.03 -2.02
C GLU A 89 16.73 18.30 -2.76
N GLY A 90 17.86 17.92 -2.15
CA GLY A 90 19.21 18.23 -2.62
C GLY A 90 19.76 19.49 -1.95
N ALA A 91 21.08 19.63 -1.91
CA ALA A 91 21.72 20.78 -1.25
C ALA A 91 23.13 21.06 -1.79
N PRO A 92 23.60 22.32 -1.73
CA PRO A 92 25.02 22.61 -1.84
C PRO A 92 25.78 21.80 -0.79
N LEU A 93 26.86 21.13 -1.20
CA LEU A 93 27.66 20.33 -0.28
C LEU A 93 28.40 21.24 0.70
N TRP A 94 28.17 21.00 1.99
CA TRP A 94 28.80 21.77 3.08
C TRP A 94 30.17 21.24 3.49
N LEU A 95 30.53 20.04 3.01
CA LEU A 95 31.77 19.36 3.34
C LEU A 95 32.69 19.26 2.12
N LEU A 96 33.98 19.40 2.38
CA LEU A 96 35.06 19.26 1.40
C LEU A 96 35.69 17.87 1.51
N PRO A 97 36.31 17.36 0.44
CA PRO A 97 36.97 16.07 0.49
C PRO A 97 38.20 16.14 1.40
N ALA A 98 38.52 15.04 2.06
CA ALA A 98 39.69 14.96 2.95
C ALA A 98 41.02 15.10 2.19
N GLN A 99 41.03 14.77 0.90
CA GLN A 99 42.16 14.94 -0.01
C GLN A 99 41.71 15.76 -1.22
N PRO A 100 42.57 16.62 -1.80
CA PRO A 100 42.22 17.35 -3.01
C PRO A 100 41.88 16.38 -4.15
N MET A 101 40.70 16.54 -4.73
CA MET A 101 40.30 15.85 -5.97
C MET A 101 39.70 16.86 -6.95
N GLY A 102 39.93 16.63 -8.23
CA GLY A 102 39.65 17.63 -9.27
C GLY A 102 38.16 17.87 -9.52
N ASP A 103 37.33 16.85 -9.34
CA ASP A 103 35.92 16.81 -9.72
C ASP A 103 34.98 16.60 -8.53
N TRP A 104 35.38 17.07 -7.35
CA TRP A 104 34.52 16.99 -6.17
C TRP A 104 33.15 17.63 -6.44
N PRO A 105 32.03 16.91 -6.19
CA PRO A 105 30.72 17.49 -6.38
C PRO A 105 30.52 18.68 -5.44
N LEU A 106 29.97 19.77 -5.97
CA LEU A 106 29.59 20.94 -5.16
C LEU A 106 28.12 20.92 -4.75
N GLN A 107 27.34 19.97 -5.27
CA GLN A 107 25.91 19.87 -5.10
C GLN A 107 25.50 18.40 -4.93
N ALA A 108 24.78 18.10 -3.86
CA ALA A 108 24.08 16.84 -3.71
C ALA A 108 22.77 16.89 -4.51
N PRO A 109 22.46 15.86 -5.32
CA PRO A 109 21.22 15.82 -6.08
C PRO A 109 20.00 15.63 -5.17
N ARG A 110 18.81 15.90 -5.69
CA ARG A 110 17.56 15.54 -5.00
C ARG A 110 17.41 14.02 -4.89
N ILE A 111 16.97 13.54 -3.73
CA ILE A 111 16.49 12.15 -3.57
C ILE A 111 15.03 12.05 -3.07
N ALA A 112 14.41 13.19 -2.73
CA ALA A 112 12.98 13.27 -2.44
C ALA A 112 12.11 13.09 -3.70
N GLY A 113 10.91 12.54 -3.47
CA GLY A 113 9.94 12.23 -4.53
C GLY A 113 10.29 10.95 -5.29
N SER A 114 9.62 10.72 -6.43
CA SER A 114 10.06 9.67 -7.34
C SER A 114 11.44 10.09 -7.88
N PRO A 115 12.50 9.29 -7.63
CA PRO A 115 13.76 9.49 -8.31
C PRO A 115 13.50 9.51 -9.82
N GLY A 116 14.34 10.20 -10.59
CA GLY A 116 14.31 10.05 -12.05
C GLY A 116 14.76 8.63 -12.40
N GLY A 117 13.83 7.66 -12.48
CA GLY A 117 14.15 6.25 -12.72
C GLY A 117 13.15 5.29 -12.07
N SER A 118 13.31 4.01 -12.39
CA SER A 118 12.57 2.90 -11.76
C SER A 118 13.19 2.48 -10.43
N ASP A 119 12.47 1.66 -9.64
CA ASP A 119 13.02 1.04 -8.42
C ASP A 119 14.29 0.24 -8.72
N ALA A 120 14.37 -0.39 -9.90
CA ALA A 120 15.56 -1.12 -10.33
C ALA A 120 16.76 -0.18 -10.55
N ASP A 121 16.53 1.02 -11.08
CA ASP A 121 17.59 2.03 -11.25
C ASP A 121 18.08 2.53 -9.89
N MET A 122 17.17 2.72 -8.92
CA MET A 122 17.55 3.07 -7.56
C MET A 122 18.35 1.96 -6.87
N ILE A 123 17.92 0.70 -6.98
CA ILE A 123 18.68 -0.44 -6.45
C ILE A 123 20.06 -0.48 -7.08
N ARG A 124 20.16 -0.34 -8.41
CA ARG A 124 21.43 -0.30 -9.11
C ARG A 124 22.33 0.83 -8.59
N LEU A 125 21.79 2.04 -8.48
CA LEU A 125 22.52 3.20 -7.95
C LEU A 125 23.08 2.95 -6.53
N LEU A 126 22.33 2.26 -5.66
CA LEU A 126 22.72 2.06 -4.26
C LEU A 126 23.55 0.79 -4.00
N THR A 127 23.54 -0.17 -4.92
CA THR A 127 24.16 -1.50 -4.70
C THR A 127 25.29 -1.84 -5.65
N THR A 128 25.46 -1.06 -6.72
CA THR A 128 26.57 -1.22 -7.66
C THR A 128 27.59 -0.11 -7.46
N VAL A 129 28.87 -0.47 -7.55
CA VAL A 129 29.94 0.53 -7.60
C VAL A 129 29.89 1.15 -8.99
N ALA A 130 29.72 2.48 -9.06
CA ALA A 130 29.83 3.23 -10.32
C ALA A 130 31.26 3.14 -10.89
#